data_AF-A0A497F1X0-F1
#
_entry.id   AF-A0A497F1X0-F1
#
_cell.length_a   1.000
_cell.length_b   1.000
_cell.length_c   1.000
_cell.angle_alpha   90.00
_cell.angle_beta   90.00
_cell.angle_gamma   90.00
#
_symmetry.space_group_name_H-M   'P 1'
#
loop_
_entity.id
_entity.type
_entity.pdbx_description
1 polymer ?
#
loop_
_entity_poly.entity_id
_entity_poly.type
_entity_poly.pdbx_seq_one_letter_code
_entity_poly.pdbx_strand_id
1 'polypeptide(L)' 'MYGRRRGFGVKKPVEVGKTYEVDITELSRRGDGLTRIQGFVIFVPGTRPGDHVKII' A
#
# COMPACT_ATOMS: atom_id res chain seq x y z
N MET A 1 -4.94 -3.23 38.22
CA MET A 1 -4.98 -3.96 36.94
C MET A 1 -4.72 -2.99 35.82
N TYR A 2 -3.55 -3.03 35.19
CA TYR A 2 -3.33 -2.23 33.98
C TYR A 2 -4.16 -2.84 32.86
N GLY A 3 -5.29 -2.20 32.57
CA GLY A 3 -6.12 -2.52 31.42
C GLY A 3 -5.25 -2.49 30.19
N ARG A 4 -4.98 -3.69 29.67
CA ARG A 4 -4.37 -3.98 28.38
C ARG A 4 -4.90 -2.95 27.40
N ARG A 5 -4.05 -2.00 26.97
CA ARG A 5 -4.37 -1.11 25.84
C ARG A 5 -4.73 -2.05 24.71
N ARG A 6 -6.02 -2.22 24.49
CA ARG A 6 -6.60 -3.02 23.43
C ARG A 6 -6.12 -2.29 22.19
N GLY A 7 -5.02 -2.78 21.62
CA GLY A 7 -4.53 -2.33 20.33
C GLY A 7 -5.75 -2.35 19.43
N PHE A 8 -6.17 -1.16 18.99
CA PHE A 8 -7.29 -0.99 18.10
C PHE A 8 -7.17 -2.07 17.03
N GLY A 9 -8.23 -2.84 16.82
CA GLY A 9 -8.31 -3.92 15.84
C GLY A 9 -8.25 -3.39 14.42
N VAL A 10 -7.22 -2.61 14.09
CA VAL A 10 -6.90 -2.16 12.75
C VAL A 10 -6.21 -3.35 12.12
N LYS A 11 -6.96 -4.15 11.37
CA LYS A 11 -6.34 -5.11 10.45
C LYS A 11 -5.33 -4.33 9.62
N LYS A 12 -4.10 -4.84 9.54
CA LYS A 12 -3.08 -4.22 8.69
C LYS A 12 -3.65 -4.16 7.27
N PRO A 13 -3.67 -2.99 6.62
CA PRO A 13 -4.30 -2.83 5.31
C PRO A 13 -3.60 -3.66 4.24
N VAL A 14 -2.31 -3.96 4.46
CA VAL A 14 -1.47 -4.79 3.61
C VAL A 14 -0.67 -5.80 4.45
N GLU A 15 -0.43 -6.98 3.87
CA GLU A 15 0.38 -8.04 4.45
C GLU A 15 1.50 -8.43 3.49
N VAL A 16 2.72 -8.58 4.01
CA VAL A 16 3.89 -8.97 3.22
C VAL A 16 3.70 -10.39 2.68
N GLY A 17 3.96 -10.60 1.39
CA GLY A 17 3.83 -11.90 0.73
C GLY A 17 2.41 -12.23 0.26
N LYS A 18 1.45 -11.31 0.45
CA LYS A 18 0.16 -11.38 -0.24
C LYS A 18 0.22 -10.55 -1.51
N THR A 19 -0.43 -11.06 -2.53
CA THR A 19 -0.48 -10.38 -3.80
C THR A 19 -1.68 -9.45 -3.89
N TYR A 20 -1.44 -8.22 -4.36
CA TYR A 20 -2.46 -7.20 -4.54
C TYR A 20 -2.41 -6.67 -5.97
N GLU A 21 -3.58 -6.58 -6.60
CA GLU A 21 -3.75 -5.89 -7.88
C GLU A 21 -4.11 -4.44 -7.58
N VAL A 22 -3.29 -3.53 -8.12
CA VAL A 22 -3.34 -2.11 -7.80
C VAL A 22 -3.17 -1.27 -9.05
N ASP A 23 -3.85 -0.14 -9.03
CA ASP A 23 -3.74 0.86 -10.07
C ASP A 23 -2.75 1.92 -9.63
N ILE A 24 -1.81 2.24 -10.50
CA ILE A 24 -0.87 3.32 -10.27
C ILE A 24 -1.57 4.63 -10.61
N THR A 25 -1.72 5.48 -9.61
CA THR A 25 -2.49 6.73 -9.72
C THR A 25 -1.59 7.92 -10.05
N GLU A 26 -0.35 7.91 -9.56
CA GLU A 26 0.55 9.05 -9.61
C GLU A 26 2.01 8.59 -9.75
N LEU A 27 2.90 9.51 -10.10
CA LEU A 27 4.35 9.33 -10.05
C LEU A 27 4.94 10.19 -8.94
N SER A 28 5.91 9.63 -8.24
CA SER A 28 6.71 10.35 -7.26
C SER A 28 7.69 11.27 -7.98
N ARG A 29 8.24 12.23 -7.25
CA ARG A 29 9.29 13.13 -7.76
C ARG A 29 10.55 12.40 -8.26
N ARG A 30 10.74 11.14 -7.86
CA ARG A 30 11.88 10.30 -8.25
C ARG A 30 11.57 9.39 -9.44
N GLY A 31 10.31 9.35 -9.89
CA GLY A 31 9.86 8.50 -10.99
C GLY A 31 9.26 7.15 -10.57
N ASP A 32 9.13 6.87 -9.27
CA ASP A 32 8.41 5.68 -8.80
C ASP A 32 6.89 5.89 -8.88
N GLY A 33 6.13 4.88 -9.29
CA GLY A 33 4.66 4.93 -9.26
C GLY A 33 4.13 4.89 -7.83
N LEU A 34 3.03 5.58 -7.58
CA LEU A 34 2.32 5.56 -6.31
C LEU A 34 0.93 4.95 -6.46
N THR A 35 0.61 4.10 -5.49
CA THR A 35 -0.74 3.57 -5.29
C THR A 35 -1.14 3.65 -3.81
N ARG A 36 -2.44 3.55 -3.52
CA ARG A 36 -2.98 3.57 -2.16
C ARG A 36 -3.89 2.38 -1.89
N ILE A 37 -3.55 1.59 -0.88
CA ILE A 37 -4.41 0.53 -0.36
C ILE A 37 -4.94 0.96 1.00
N GLN A 38 -6.24 1.27 1.09
CA GLN A 38 -6.90 1.73 2.34
C GLN A 38 -6.17 2.91 3.02
N GLY A 39 -5.67 3.86 2.23
CA GLY A 39 -4.90 5.01 2.71
C GLY A 39 -3.42 4.71 2.98
N PHE A 40 -2.96 3.47 2.82
CA PHE A 40 -1.55 3.11 2.87
C PHE A 40 -0.89 3.35 1.50
N VAL A 41 0.06 4.28 1.46
CA VAL A 41 0.79 4.64 0.23
C VAL A 41 1.89 3.62 -0.04
N ILE A 42 1.93 3.09 -1.26
CA ILE A 42 2.93 2.13 -1.71
C ILE A 42 3.65 2.71 -2.92
N PHE A 43 4.98 2.67 -2.88
CA PHE A 43 5.86 3.08 -3.96
C PHE A 43 6.22 1.85 -4.80
N VAL A 44 5.94 1.90 -6.09
CA VAL A 44 6.15 0.80 -7.04
C VAL A 44 7.14 1.27 -8.11
N PRO A 45 8.40 0.83 -8.07
CA PRO A 45 9.42 1.30 -9.01
C PRO A 45 9.12 0.86 -10.45
N GLY A 46 9.46 1.70 -11.43
CA GLY A 46 9.34 1.37 -12.85
C GLY A 46 7.90 1.32 -13.40
N THR A 47 6.93 1.89 -12.68
CA THR A 47 5.52 1.96 -13.10
C THR A 47 5.08 3.40 -13.34
N ARG A 48 4.01 3.60 -14.12
CA ARG A 48 3.47 4.90 -14.54
C ARG A 48 1.97 5.02 -14.23
N PRO A 49 1.41 6.24 -14.18
CA PRO A 49 0.00 6.44 -13.91
C PRO A 49 -0.84 5.79 -15.00
N GLY A 50 -1.87 5.05 -14.59
CA GLY A 50 -2.69 4.22 -15.49
C GLY A 50 -2.20 2.79 -15.66
N ASP A 51 -1.04 2.43 -15.11
CA ASP A 51 -0.59 1.03 -15.11
C ASP A 51 -1.40 0.22 -14.08
N HIS A 52 -1.86 -0.96 -14.51
CA HIS A 52 -2.51 -1.96 -13.67
C HIS A 52 -1.49 -3.06 -13.37
N VAL A 53 -1.00 -3.13 -12.13
CA VAL A 53 0.10 -4.02 -11.75
C VAL A 53 -0.23 -4.87 -10.54
N LYS A 54 0.49 -5.98 -10.43
CA LYS A 54 0.33 -6.95 -9.36
C LYS A 54 1.57 -6.93 -8.47
N ILE A 55 1.41 -6.51 -7.20
CA ILE A 55 2.49 -6.35 -6.22
C ILE A 55 2.42 -7.42 -5.13
N ILE A 56 3.56 -7.82 -4.55
CA ILE A 56 3.71 -8.85 -3.50
C ILE A 56 4.49 -8.35 -2.27
#